data_AF-A0A6N2LQL6-F1
#
_entry.id   AF-A0A6N2LQL6-F1
#
_cell.length_a   1.000
_cell.length_b   1.000
_cell.length_c   1.000
_cell.angle_alpha   90.00
_cell.angle_beta   90.00
_cell.angle_gamma   90.00
#
_symmetry.space_group_name_H-M   'P 1'
#
loop_
_entity.id
_entity.type
_entity.pdbx_description
1 polymer ?
#
loop_
_entity_poly.entity_id
_entity_poly.type
_entity_poly.pdbx_seq_one_letter_code
_entity_poly.pdbx_strand_id
1 'polypeptide(L)'
;MELDNLLKEERLSGASLLIFANKQDIKGALTPEEIAKVLNLESMDKTRHWKIVGCSAYTGEGLLEGFDWLVQDIASRIYMLD
;
A
#
# COMPACT_ATOMS: atom_id res chain seq x y z
N MET A 1 13.18 5.31 8.53
CA MET A 1 13.14 5.31 7.04
C MET A 1 12.17 6.40 6.59
N GLU A 2 12.31 6.94 5.37
CA GLU A 2 11.47 8.07 4.93
C GLU A 2 9.96 7.77 4.98
N LEU A 3 9.55 6.53 4.65
CA LEU A 3 8.15 6.11 4.75
C LEU A 3 7.58 6.29 6.17
N ASP A 4 8.31 5.82 7.19
CA ASP A 4 7.90 5.96 8.60
C ASP A 4 7.81 7.43 9.03
N ASN A 5 8.72 8.28 8.55
CA ASN A 5 8.69 9.71 8.84
C ASN A 5 7.47 10.39 8.18
N LEU A 6 7.17 10.05 6.92
CA LEU A 6 6.02 10.56 6.20
C LEU A 6 4.72 10.17 6.91
N LEU A 7 4.59 8.90 7.32
CA LEU A 7 3.37 8.39 7.95
C LEU A 7 3.09 8.94 9.36
N LYS A 8 4.06 9.62 9.98
CA LYS A 8 3.90 10.35 11.26
C LYS A 8 3.31 11.74 11.08
N GLU A 9 3.19 12.26 9.86
CA GLU A 9 2.54 13.54 9.62
C GLU A 9 1.05 13.46 10.01
N GLU A 10 0.57 14.39 10.85
CA GLU A 10 -0.83 14.40 11.33
C GLU A 10 -1.85 14.41 10.19
N ARG A 11 -1.53 15.07 9.08
CA ARG A 11 -2.41 15.13 7.89
C ARG A 11 -2.62 13.75 7.23
N LEU A 12 -1.75 12.78 7.52
CA LEU A 12 -1.87 11.41 7.05
C LEU A 12 -2.42 10.48 8.13
N SER A 13 -2.82 11.01 9.29
CA SER A 13 -3.49 10.23 10.34
C SER A 13 -4.76 9.57 9.78
N GLY A 14 -4.87 8.26 9.95
CA GLY A 14 -6.00 7.48 9.44
C GLY A 14 -6.12 7.39 7.92
N ALA A 15 -5.14 7.84 7.14
CA ALA A 15 -5.13 7.64 5.68
C ALA A 15 -4.80 6.18 5.31
N SER A 16 -5.50 5.65 4.31
CA SER A 16 -5.22 4.32 3.74
C SER A 16 -3.92 4.36 2.93
N LEU A 17 -3.08 3.32 3.08
CA LEU A 17 -1.78 3.24 2.42
C LEU A 17 -1.73 2.10 1.40
N LEU A 18 -1.70 2.45 0.12
CA LEU A 18 -1.42 1.49 -0.95
C LEU A 18 0.07 1.57 -1.34
N ILE A 19 0.76 0.42 -1.28
CA ILE A 19 2.14 0.28 -1.76
C ILE A 19 2.14 -0.54 -3.04
N PHE A 20 2.72 0.01 -4.09
CA PHE A 20 2.99 -0.74 -5.32
C PHE A 20 4.42 -1.29 -5.32
N ALA A 21 4.54 -2.61 -5.25
CA ALA A 21 5.78 -3.34 -5.50
C ALA A 21 6.00 -3.40 -7.02
N ASN A 22 6.44 -2.28 -7.60
CA ASN A 22 6.56 -2.10 -9.04
C ASN A 22 7.73 -2.91 -9.65
N LYS A 23 7.70 -3.07 -10.98
CA LYS A 23 8.70 -3.77 -11.81
C LYS A 23 8.69 -5.30 -11.68
N GLN A 24 7.55 -5.89 -11.33
CA GLN A 24 7.43 -7.36 -11.25
C GLN A 24 7.63 -8.06 -12.61
N ASP A 25 7.63 -7.32 -13.72
CA ASP A 25 7.99 -7.80 -15.05
C ASP A 25 9.50 -8.07 -15.23
N ILE A 26 10.35 -7.57 -14.33
CA ILE A 26 11.81 -7.70 -14.42
C ILE A 26 12.29 -8.89 -13.59
N LYS A 27 13.15 -9.73 -14.20
CA LYS A 27 13.81 -10.83 -13.49
C LYS A 27 14.63 -10.31 -12.31
N GLY A 28 14.45 -10.95 -11.15
CA GLY A 28 15.15 -10.57 -9.92
C GLY A 28 14.50 -9.42 -9.16
N ALA A 29 13.31 -8.96 -9.57
CA ALA A 29 12.49 -8.12 -8.72
C ALA A 29 12.16 -8.84 -7.40
N LEU A 30 12.20 -8.10 -6.29
CA LEU A 30 11.77 -8.60 -4.99
C LEU A 30 10.25 -8.83 -5.01
N THR A 31 9.80 -9.85 -4.30
CA THR A 31 8.37 -10.10 -4.15
C THR A 31 7.72 -9.04 -3.23
N PRO A 32 6.40 -8.83 -3.33
CA PRO A 32 5.67 -7.97 -2.39
C PRO A 32 5.96 -8.30 -0.91
N GLU A 33 6.07 -9.58 -0.56
CA GLU A 33 6.33 -10.04 0.81
C GLU A 33 7.75 -9.68 1.27
N GLU A 34 8.74 -9.79 0.39
CA GLU A 34 10.12 -9.39 0.69
C GLU A 34 10.22 -7.87 0.92
N ILE A 35 9.55 -7.09 0.07
CA ILE A 35 9.48 -5.62 0.20
C ILE A 35 8.75 -5.25 1.50
N ALA A 36 7.65 -5.92 1.84
CA ALA A 36 6.91 -5.67 3.07
C ALA A 36 7.77 -5.88 4.32
N LYS A 37 8.63 -6.91 4.33
CA LYS A 37 9.59 -7.16 5.40
C LYS A 37 10.64 -6.06 5.50
N VAL A 38 11.23 -5.66 4.37
CA VAL A 38 12.25 -4.59 4.33
C VAL A 38 11.69 -3.25 4.82
N LEU A 39 10.46 -2.93 4.44
CA LEU A 39 9.75 -1.73 4.87
C LEU A 39 9.15 -1.86 6.28
N ASN A 40 9.22 -3.04 6.89
CA ASN A 40 8.67 -3.36 8.20
C ASN A 40 7.17 -3.03 8.32
N LEU A 41 6.39 -3.31 7.27
CA LEU A 41 4.97 -2.92 7.18
C LEU A 41 4.12 -3.60 8.27
N GLU A 42 4.49 -4.80 8.71
CA GLU A 42 3.82 -5.52 9.78
C GLU A 42 3.93 -4.82 11.16
N SER A 43 4.92 -3.94 11.32
CA SER A 43 5.10 -3.15 12.54
C SER A 43 4.32 -1.84 12.55
N MET A 44 3.64 -1.50 11.44
CA MET A 44 2.87 -0.26 11.35
C MET A 44 1.73 -0.26 12.36
N ASP A 45 1.32 0.96 12.74
CA ASP A 45 0.18 1.17 13.63
C ASP A 45 -1.06 0.41 13.09
N LYS A 46 -1.68 -0.37 13.97
CA LYS A 46 -2.87 -1.18 13.68
C LYS A 46 -4.07 -0.34 13.27
N THR A 47 -4.07 0.96 13.57
CA THR A 47 -5.13 1.88 13.14
C THR A 47 -5.04 2.22 11.64
N ARG A 48 -3.91 1.95 10.99
CA ARG A 48 -3.69 2.27 9.58
C ARG A 48 -3.93 1.05 8.70
N HIS A 49 -4.90 1.18 7.80
CA HIS A 49 -5.12 0.20 6.75
C HIS A 49 -4.04 0.33 5.68
N TRP A 50 -3.50 -0.80 5.25
CA TRP A 50 -2.50 -0.83 4.19
C TRP A 50 -2.63 -2.09 3.35
N LYS A 51 -2.17 -1.99 2.09
CA LYS A 51 -2.00 -3.14 1.19
C LYS A 51 -0.76 -2.94 0.35
N ILE A 52 -0.04 -4.03 0.10
CA ILE A 52 1.01 -4.08 -0.91
C ILE A 52 0.53 -4.92 -2.09
N VAL A 53 0.73 -4.43 -3.31
CA VAL A 53 0.36 -5.11 -4.55
C VAL A 53 1.55 -5.16 -5.48
N GLY A 54 1.90 -6.36 -5.94
CA GLY A 54 2.87 -6.53 -7.02
C GLY A 54 2.31 -5.93 -8.30
N CYS A 55 3.09 -5.07 -8.98
CA CYS A 55 2.63 -4.46 -10.21
C CYS A 55 3.75 -4.28 -11.24
N SER A 56 3.34 -4.03 -12.47
CA SER A 56 4.20 -3.49 -13.50
C SER A 56 3.55 -2.25 -14.09
N ALA A 57 4.17 -1.09 -13.87
CA ALA A 57 3.76 0.14 -14.53
C ALA A 57 3.94 0.09 -16.06
N TYR A 58 4.76 -0.85 -16.57
CA TYR A 58 5.00 -1.02 -18.01
C TYR A 58 3.89 -1.85 -18.67
N THR A 59 3.48 -2.97 -18.06
CA THR A 59 2.42 -3.82 -18.62
C THR A 59 1.01 -3.44 -18.15
N GLY A 60 0.91 -2.70 -17.05
CA GLY A 60 -0.34 -2.36 -16.37
C GLY A 60 -0.82 -3.40 -15.36
N GLU A 61 -0.13 -4.54 -15.24
CA GLU A 61 -0.48 -5.61 -14.31
C GLU A 61 -0.48 -5.11 -12.85
N GLY A 62 -1.47 -5.53 -12.06
CA GLY A 62 -1.61 -5.20 -10.63
C GLY A 62 -2.08 -3.78 -10.32
N LEU A 63 -2.09 -2.85 -11.29
CA LEU A 63 -2.50 -1.46 -11.03
C LEU A 63 -3.98 -1.36 -10.67
N LEU A 64 -4.87 -1.96 -11.47
CA LEU A 64 -6.31 -1.93 -11.20
C LEU A 64 -6.64 -2.59 -9.87
N GLU A 65 -6.03 -3.73 -9.55
CA GLU A 65 -6.24 -4.41 -8.27
C GLU A 65 -5.88 -3.52 -7.06
N GLY A 66 -4.76 -2.80 -7.16
CA GLY A 66 -4.35 -1.85 -6.12
C GLY A 66 -5.35 -0.71 -5.94
N PHE A 67 -5.79 -0.11 -7.04
CA PHE A 67 -6.78 0.97 -6.99
C PHE A 67 -8.15 0.50 -6.52
N ASP A 68 -8.61 -0.68 -6.95
CA ASP A 68 -9.88 -1.27 -6.53
C ASP A 68 -9.89 -1.47 -5.01
N TRP A 69 -8.80 -1.99 -4.43
CA TRP A 69 -8.68 -2.08 -2.98
C TRP A 69 -8.75 -0.72 -2.30
N LEU A 70 -8.03 0.27 -2.82
CA LEU A 70 -7.98 1.61 -2.22
C LEU A 70 -9.36 2.27 -2.22
N VAL A 71 -10.10 2.17 -3.33
CA VAL A 71 -11.46 2.72 -3.45
C VAL A 71 -12.42 2.00 -2.51
N GLN A 72 -12.35 0.67 -2.42
CA GLN A 72 -13.18 -0.11 -1.50
C GLN A 72 -12.90 0.22 -0.04
N ASP A 73 -11.62 0.35 0.33
CA ASP A 73 -11.21 0.70 1.69
C ASP A 73 -11.73 2.09 2.08
N ILE A 74 -11.54 3.09 1.21
CA ILE A 74 -12.05 4.45 1.43
C ILE A 74 -13.58 4.44 1.55
N ALA A 75 -14.27 3.76 0.63
CA ALA A 75 -15.74 3.66 0.65
C ALA A 75 -16.24 3.06 1.97
N SER A 76 -15.64 1.96 2.43
CA SER A 76 -16.03 1.30 3.68
C SER A 76 -15.95 2.23 4.89
N ARG A 77 -15.01 3.19 4.87
CA ARG A 77 -14.79 4.14 5.98
C ARG A 77 -15.72 5.34 5.90
N ILE A 78 -16.13 5.76 4.70
CA ILE A 78 -17.17 6.78 4.52
C ILE A 78 -18.51 6.23 5.04
N TYR A 79 -18.87 5.01 4.67
CA TYR A 79 -20.14 4.41 5.08
C TYR A 79 -20.20 3.94 6.54
N MET A 80 -19.06 3.87 7.25
CA MET A 80 -19.02 3.64 8.71
C MET A 80 -19.26 4.93 9.52
N LEU A 81 -19.25 6.10 8.88
CA LEU A 81 -19.45 7.39 9.54
C LEU A 81 -20.91 7.88 9.47
N ASP A 82 -21.80 7.12 8.83
CA ASP A 82 -23.26 7.33 8.80
C ASP A 82 -23.99 6.51 9.87
#